data_AF-A0A103XJH1-F1
#
_entry.id   AF-A0A103XJH1-F1
#
_cell.length_a   1.000
_cell.length_b   1.000
_cell.length_c   1.000
_cell.angle_alpha   90.00
_cell.angle_beta   90.00
_cell.angle_gamma   90.00
#
_symmetry.space_group_name_H-M   'P 1'
#
loop_
_entity.id
_entity.type
_entity.pdbx_description
1 polymer ?
#
loop_
_entity_poly.entity_id
_entity_poly.type
_entity_poly.pdbx_seq_one_letter_code
_entity_poly.pdbx_strand_id
1 'polypeptide(L)'
;MWPLSSLIAALAVVAITHWVYRWRNPKCNGKLPPGSMGWPLLGESIQFFAPNRTWDTPPFIKKRIQRYGSIFRTSFVGMKVIVSTDGDLNYKVFQQEDQFQSWYPESMTRVFGKQNPSVLYGYLHKYLKNMMLHLVGYGGLKKMLSEVETEAVKAIEKWAEQGTTVELKAAIADMLKERRENPNDVNSDFFDFVVEELKQDDTIVTEAIALDMMFMLLFASYETTTLALLVAVKLLTENPKALKELTEEHEKILEMRENP
;
A
#
# COMPACT_ATOMS: atom_id res chain seq x y z
N MET A 1 18.86 31.71 46.20
CA MET A 1 18.66 31.14 44.85
C MET A 1 18.20 29.67 44.85
N TRP A 2 18.65 28.83 45.80
CA TRP A 2 18.23 27.42 45.94
C TRP A 2 16.72 27.12 46.08
N PRO A 3 15.90 27.88 46.84
CA PRO A 3 14.49 27.54 47.03
C PRO A 3 13.64 27.82 45.78
N LEU A 4 14.05 28.78 44.95
CA LEU A 4 13.36 29.08 43.69
C LEU A 4 13.64 27.98 42.65
N SER A 5 14.90 27.53 42.56
CA SER A 5 15.27 26.42 41.66
C SER A 5 14.60 25.10 42.03
N SER A 6 14.43 24.79 43.32
CA SER A 6 13.75 23.56 43.75
C SER A 6 12.24 23.60 43.47
N LEU A 7 11.59 24.76 43.65
CA LEU A 7 10.18 24.94 43.30
C LEU A 7 9.94 24.79 41.80
N ILE A 8 10.80 25.40 40.97
CA ILE A 8 10.72 25.26 39.50
C ILE A 8 10.89 23.80 39.09
N ALA A 9 11.87 23.09 39.67
CA ALA A 9 12.07 21.67 39.40
C ALA A 9 10.85 20.82 39.80
N ALA A 10 10.24 21.06 40.96
CA ALA A 10 9.04 20.34 41.39
C ALA A 10 7.85 20.59 40.45
N LEU A 11 7.60 21.84 40.05
CA LEU A 11 6.55 22.19 39.09
C LEU A 11 6.80 21.53 37.72
N ALA A 12 8.05 21.50 37.25
CA ALA A 12 8.41 20.81 36.01
C ALA A 12 8.13 19.31 36.10
N VAL A 13 8.46 18.65 37.21
CA VAL A 13 8.18 17.22 37.42
C VAL A 13 6.67 16.94 37.41
N VAL A 14 5.88 17.76 38.09
CA VAL A 14 4.41 17.63 38.08
C VAL A 14 3.84 17.83 36.68
N ALA A 15 4.29 18.86 35.97
CA ALA A 15 3.86 19.15 34.60
C ALA A 15 4.22 18.01 33.65
N ILE A 16 5.44 17.48 33.70
CA ILE A 16 5.89 16.34 32.90
C ILE A 16 5.09 15.09 33.25
N THR A 17 4.88 14.80 34.53
CA THR A 17 4.13 13.62 34.96
C THR A 17 2.68 13.69 34.50
N HIS A 18 2.04 14.86 34.64
CA HIS A 18 0.69 15.10 34.15
C HIS A 18 0.60 14.95 32.63
N TRP A 19 1.58 15.48 31.90
CA TRP A 19 1.68 15.35 30.45
C TRP A 19 1.85 13.88 30.01
N VAL A 20 2.74 13.12 30.66
CA VAL A 20 2.94 11.67 30.40
C VAL A 20 1.66 10.89 30.70
N TYR A 21 0.99 11.18 31.81
CA TYR A 21 -0.27 10.54 32.16
C TYR A 21 -1.36 10.80 31.11
N ARG A 22 -1.50 12.05 30.67
CA ARG A 22 -2.45 12.44 29.62
C ARG A 22 -2.11 11.84 28.25
N TRP A 23 -0.83 11.64 27.95
CA TRP A 23 -0.39 10.91 26.75
C TRP A 23 -0.83 9.45 26.81
N ARG A 24 -0.53 8.77 27.92
CA ARG A 24 -0.84 7.35 28.13
C ARG A 24 -2.33 7.06 28.24
N ASN A 25 -3.12 8.04 28.68
CA ASN A 25 -4.57 7.94 28.87
C ASN A 25 -5.29 9.01 28.06
N PRO A 26 -5.42 8.84 26.73
CA PRO A 26 -6.19 9.75 25.90
C PRO A 26 -7.66 9.76 26.34
N LYS A 27 -8.27 10.96 26.34
CA LYS A 27 -9.70 11.12 26.62
C LYS A 27 -10.51 10.45 25.50
N CYS A 28 -11.58 9.75 25.89
CA CYS A 28 -12.51 9.08 24.99
C CYS A 28 -13.92 9.08 25.59
N ASN A 29 -14.93 9.17 24.73
CA ASN A 29 -16.32 8.92 25.12
C ASN A 29 -16.61 7.42 24.98
N GLY A 30 -16.24 6.64 26.00
CA GLY A 30 -16.38 5.19 25.99
C GLY A 30 -15.18 4.48 26.62
N LYS A 31 -15.08 3.17 26.37
CA LYS A 31 -13.94 2.35 26.78
C LYS A 31 -13.03 2.12 25.58
N LEU A 32 -11.78 2.58 25.68
CA LEU A 32 -10.77 2.27 24.67
C LEU A 32 -10.33 0.80 24.77
N PRO A 33 -9.91 0.19 23.65
CA PRO A 33 -9.33 -1.14 23.69
C PRO A 33 -8.05 -1.16 24.55
N PRO A 34 -7.68 -2.34 25.07
CA PRO A 34 -6.41 -2.51 25.78
C PRO A 34 -5.22 -2.14 24.88
N GLY A 35 -4.08 -1.80 25.47
CA GLY A 35 -2.88 -1.50 24.69
C GLY A 35 -1.95 -0.48 25.34
N SER A 36 -0.87 -0.15 24.63
CA SER A 36 0.23 0.67 25.12
C SER A 36 0.44 1.89 24.23
N MET A 37 0.38 3.09 24.80
CA MET A 37 0.73 4.33 24.08
C MET A 37 2.24 4.55 23.94
N GLY A 38 3.07 3.62 24.43
CA GLY A 38 4.52 3.71 24.36
C GLY A 38 5.10 4.95 25.07
N TRP A 39 6.23 5.43 24.54
CA TRP A 39 6.86 6.66 25.01
C TRP A 39 6.09 7.89 24.51
N PRO A 40 6.05 8.99 25.26
CA PRO A 40 5.46 10.22 24.76
C PRO A 40 6.07 10.65 23.42
N LEU A 41 5.24 11.07 22.46
CA LEU A 41 5.57 11.45 21.08
C LEU A 41 6.10 10.30 20.19
N LEU A 42 7.07 9.52 20.66
CA LEU A 42 7.65 8.41 19.90
C LEU A 42 6.73 7.18 19.82
N GLY A 43 5.87 6.99 20.82
CA GLY A 43 5.03 5.82 20.94
C GLY A 43 5.83 4.51 20.98
N GLU A 44 5.41 3.56 20.15
CA GLU A 44 6.08 2.29 19.90
C GLU A 44 6.74 2.24 18.50
N SER A 45 6.97 3.42 17.87
CA SER A 45 7.44 3.53 16.47
C SER A 45 8.71 2.73 16.17
N ILE A 46 9.69 2.74 17.08
CA ILE A 46 10.96 2.02 16.88
C ILE A 46 10.72 0.52 16.71
N GLN A 47 9.80 -0.06 17.50
CA GLN A 47 9.48 -1.49 17.40
C GLN A 47 8.57 -1.78 16.21
N PHE A 48 7.75 -0.82 15.80
CA PHE A 48 6.89 -0.93 14.62
C PHE A 48 7.72 -0.94 13.33
N PHE A 49 8.68 -0.03 13.19
CA PHE A 49 9.57 0.07 12.02
C PHE A 49 10.83 -0.81 12.10
N ALA A 50 10.96 -1.62 13.15
CA ALA A 50 12.09 -2.54 13.27
C ALA A 50 12.09 -3.50 12.06
N PRO A 51 13.25 -3.65 11.36
CA PRO A 51 13.34 -4.56 10.24
C PRO A 51 12.91 -5.97 10.65
N ASN A 52 12.03 -6.56 9.85
CA ASN A 52 11.62 -7.95 10.02
C ASN A 52 11.78 -8.67 8.68
N ARG A 53 12.14 -9.95 8.74
CA ARG A 53 12.36 -10.82 7.58
C ARG A 53 11.16 -11.75 7.33
N THR A 54 10.06 -11.51 8.00
CA THR A 54 8.87 -12.35 7.93
C THR A 54 7.94 -11.82 6.84
N TRP A 55 7.51 -12.70 5.94
CA TRP A 55 6.47 -12.40 4.94
C TRP A 55 5.05 -12.55 5.49
N ASP A 56 4.92 -12.97 6.74
CA ASP A 56 3.68 -13.03 7.52
C ASP A 56 3.61 -11.84 8.51
N THR A 57 2.51 -11.75 9.25
CA THR A 57 2.21 -10.80 10.31
C THR A 57 3.46 -10.39 11.11
N PRO A 58 3.83 -9.10 11.11
CA PRO A 58 5.05 -8.63 11.76
C PRO A 58 5.13 -9.01 13.25
N PRO A 59 6.34 -9.28 13.79
CA PRO A 59 6.52 -9.63 15.20
C PRO A 59 5.94 -8.59 16.17
N PHE A 60 5.96 -7.31 15.77
CA PHE A 60 5.30 -6.24 16.52
C PHE A 60 3.82 -6.58 16.74
N ILE A 61 3.08 -6.85 15.67
CA ILE A 61 1.65 -7.14 15.68
C ILE A 61 1.37 -8.44 16.44
N LYS A 62 2.09 -9.53 16.15
CA LYS A 62 1.92 -10.84 16.83
C LYS A 62 2.00 -10.72 18.35
N LYS A 63 3.01 -10.01 18.86
CA LYS A 63 3.19 -9.80 20.31
C LYS A 63 2.05 -8.99 20.94
N ARG A 64 1.44 -8.05 20.21
CA ARG A 64 0.32 -7.24 20.73
C ARG A 64 -0.99 -8.02 20.67
N ILE A 65 -1.23 -8.81 19.63
CA ILE A 65 -2.37 -9.72 19.57
C ILE A 65 -2.35 -10.66 20.78
N GLN A 66 -1.21 -11.30 21.05
CA GLN A 66 -1.07 -12.22 22.19
C GLN A 66 -1.31 -11.54 23.54
N ARG A 67 -0.95 -10.26 23.66
CA ARG A 67 -1.02 -9.53 24.94
C ARG A 67 -2.35 -8.80 25.18
N TYR A 68 -2.95 -8.27 24.12
CA TYR A 68 -4.07 -7.33 24.21
C TYR A 68 -5.32 -7.83 23.46
N GLY A 69 -5.21 -8.87 22.64
CA GLY A 69 -6.30 -9.36 21.79
C GLY A 69 -6.25 -8.79 20.37
N SER A 70 -7.24 -9.14 19.56
CA SER A 70 -7.35 -8.76 18.13
C SER A 70 -7.54 -7.26 17.90
N ILE A 71 -7.95 -6.50 18.91
CA ILE A 71 -8.14 -5.05 18.84
C ILE A 71 -7.36 -4.41 19.99
N PHE A 72 -6.41 -3.55 19.64
CA PHE A 72 -5.58 -2.88 20.64
C PHE A 72 -5.22 -1.45 20.26
N ARG A 73 -5.00 -0.60 21.26
CA ARG A 73 -4.49 0.76 21.05
C ARG A 73 -2.97 0.80 21.08
N THR A 74 -2.39 1.64 20.24
CA THR A 74 -0.96 1.97 20.29
C THR A 74 -0.73 3.41 19.84
N SER A 75 0.54 3.81 19.81
CA SER A 75 0.95 5.04 19.18
C SER A 75 2.20 4.80 18.35
N PHE A 76 2.23 5.33 17.13
CA PHE A 76 3.44 5.40 16.32
C PHE A 76 3.39 6.65 15.45
N VAL A 77 4.55 7.21 15.12
CA VAL A 77 4.71 8.45 14.34
C VAL A 77 3.93 9.61 14.95
N GLY A 78 3.93 9.73 16.29
CA GLY A 78 3.18 10.78 17.00
C GLY A 78 1.65 10.60 16.97
N MET A 79 1.13 9.57 16.30
CA MET A 79 -0.30 9.35 16.17
C MET A 79 -0.82 8.37 17.22
N LYS A 80 -2.05 8.57 17.67
CA LYS A 80 -2.76 7.64 18.54
C LYS A 80 -3.66 6.79 17.65
N VAL A 81 -3.47 5.48 17.67
CA VAL A 81 -4.13 4.58 16.71
C VAL A 81 -4.73 3.38 17.40
N ILE A 82 -5.79 2.86 16.80
CA ILE A 82 -6.36 1.55 17.14
C ILE A 82 -5.97 0.62 15.99
N VAL A 83 -5.38 -0.52 16.34
CA VAL A 83 -5.03 -1.58 15.38
C VAL A 83 -6.05 -2.70 15.56
N SER A 84 -6.62 -3.14 14.45
CA SER A 84 -7.57 -4.24 14.39
C SER A 84 -7.05 -5.35 13.49
N THR A 85 -6.96 -6.55 14.03
CA THR A 85 -6.83 -7.82 13.30
C THR A 85 -8.10 -8.65 13.43
N ASP A 86 -9.21 -8.02 13.83
CA ASP A 86 -10.52 -8.62 13.99
C ASP A 86 -11.30 -8.54 12.66
N GLY A 87 -11.70 -9.68 12.13
CA GLY A 87 -12.34 -9.77 10.81
C GLY A 87 -13.66 -9.01 10.74
N ASP A 88 -14.49 -9.13 11.78
CA ASP A 88 -15.82 -8.52 11.83
C ASP A 88 -15.73 -7.00 11.94
N LEU A 89 -14.83 -6.49 12.78
CA LEU A 89 -14.58 -5.06 12.87
C LEU A 89 -14.01 -4.51 11.56
N ASN A 90 -13.03 -5.19 10.97
CA ASN A 90 -12.43 -4.75 9.71
C ASN A 90 -13.48 -4.67 8.60
N TYR A 91 -14.35 -5.68 8.49
CA TYR A 91 -15.45 -5.68 7.54
C TYR A 91 -16.40 -4.49 7.75
N LYS A 92 -16.79 -4.21 9.00
CA LYS A 92 -17.65 -3.06 9.32
C LYS A 92 -16.98 -1.72 8.98
N VAL A 93 -15.70 -1.56 9.27
CA VAL A 93 -14.94 -0.34 8.93
C VAL A 93 -14.95 -0.11 7.42
N PHE A 94 -14.72 -1.15 6.61
CA PHE A 94 -14.72 -1.04 5.16
C PHE A 94 -16.11 -0.76 4.55
N GLN A 95 -17.19 -1.11 5.24
CA GLN A 95 -18.55 -0.80 4.78
C GLN A 95 -19.03 0.61 5.11
N GLN A 96 -18.40 1.27 6.07
CA GLN A 96 -18.89 2.53 6.64
C GLN A 96 -18.00 3.71 6.25
N GLU A 97 -17.83 3.95 4.94
CA GLU A 97 -16.99 5.04 4.40
C GLU A 97 -17.39 6.44 4.91
N ASP A 98 -18.66 6.65 5.26
CA ASP A 98 -19.16 7.91 5.81
C ASP A 98 -18.70 8.15 7.27
N GLN A 99 -18.38 7.08 8.01
CA GLN A 99 -17.90 7.13 9.39
C GLN A 99 -16.38 6.95 9.50
N PHE A 100 -15.80 6.15 8.60
CA PHE A 100 -14.38 5.85 8.54
C PHE A 100 -13.79 6.36 7.23
N GLN A 101 -13.06 7.46 7.34
CA GLN A 101 -12.29 8.02 6.24
C GLN A 101 -10.88 7.46 6.25
N SER A 102 -10.33 7.26 5.06
CA SER A 102 -8.91 6.97 4.87
C SER A 102 -8.05 8.07 5.51
N TRP A 103 -6.83 7.71 5.90
CA TRP A 103 -5.88 8.70 6.37
C TRP A 103 -4.50 8.31 5.88
N TYR A 104 -3.76 9.31 5.38
CA TYR A 104 -2.40 9.14 4.91
C TYR A 104 -1.50 10.22 5.55
N PRO A 105 -0.23 9.89 5.86
CA PRO A 105 0.72 10.87 6.34
C PRO A 105 0.88 12.05 5.38
N GLU A 106 1.11 13.25 5.92
CA GLU A 106 1.32 14.44 5.10
C GLU A 106 2.48 14.25 4.11
N SER A 107 3.53 13.53 4.51
CA SER A 107 4.63 13.16 3.62
C SER A 107 4.19 12.39 2.38
N MET A 108 3.23 11.46 2.51
CA MET A 108 2.63 10.78 1.35
C MET A 108 1.84 11.75 0.48
N THR A 109 1.01 12.60 1.08
CA THR A 109 0.19 13.57 0.32
C THR A 109 1.02 14.63 -0.41
N ARG A 110 2.22 14.96 0.08
CA ARG A 110 3.15 15.87 -0.60
C ARG A 110 3.80 15.22 -1.82
N VAL A 111 4.00 13.90 -1.80
CA VAL A 111 4.61 13.14 -2.90
C VAL A 111 3.59 12.86 -4.00
N PHE A 112 2.40 12.37 -3.62
CA PHE A 112 1.36 11.96 -4.58
C PHE A 112 0.38 13.07 -4.97
N GLY A 113 0.56 14.26 -4.39
CA GLY A 113 -0.33 15.40 -4.60
C GLY A 113 -1.55 15.40 -3.70
N LYS A 114 -2.12 16.58 -3.46
CA LYS A 114 -3.22 16.76 -2.49
C LYS A 114 -4.58 16.33 -3.05
N GLN A 115 -4.66 16.09 -4.35
CA GLN A 115 -5.88 15.72 -5.06
C GLN A 115 -5.84 14.27 -5.56
N ASN A 116 -4.90 13.45 -5.05
CA ASN A 116 -4.84 12.04 -5.41
C ASN A 116 -6.08 11.26 -4.92
N PRO A 117 -6.57 10.27 -5.67
CA PRO A 117 -7.75 9.50 -5.29
C PRO A 117 -7.74 8.88 -3.87
N SER A 118 -6.58 8.55 -3.30
CA SER A 118 -6.49 7.90 -1.98
C SER A 118 -6.84 8.83 -0.81
N VAL A 119 -6.81 10.14 -1.01
CA VAL A 119 -7.16 11.14 0.01
C VAL A 119 -8.51 11.82 -0.24
N LEU A 120 -9.20 11.43 -1.31
CA LEU A 120 -10.50 11.99 -1.69
C LEU A 120 -11.65 11.15 -1.11
N TYR A 121 -12.80 11.79 -0.90
CA TYR A 121 -14.00 11.16 -0.36
C TYR A 121 -15.25 11.54 -1.17
N GLY A 122 -16.32 10.78 -0.96
CA GLY A 122 -17.64 11.09 -1.53
C GLY A 122 -17.67 10.96 -3.05
N TYR A 123 -18.36 11.90 -3.71
CA TYR A 123 -18.64 11.84 -5.14
C TYR A 123 -17.37 11.87 -6.00
N LEU A 124 -16.42 12.77 -5.71
CA LEU A 124 -15.19 12.88 -6.49
C LEU A 124 -14.34 11.60 -6.43
N HIS A 125 -14.23 10.97 -5.25
CA HIS A 125 -13.56 9.67 -5.13
C HIS A 125 -14.24 8.59 -5.99
N LYS A 126 -15.57 8.50 -5.96
CA LYS A 126 -16.34 7.53 -6.77
C LYS A 126 -16.13 7.76 -8.27
N TYR A 127 -16.11 9.02 -8.69
CA TYR A 127 -15.86 9.40 -10.08
C TYR A 127 -14.48 8.95 -10.56
N LEU A 128 -13.42 9.33 -9.84
CA LEU A 128 -12.06 8.94 -10.19
C LEU A 128 -11.86 7.42 -10.12
N LYS A 129 -12.47 6.75 -9.14
CA LYS A 129 -12.46 5.28 -9.07
C LYS A 129 -13.07 4.66 -10.33
N ASN A 130 -14.20 5.16 -10.80
CA ASN A 130 -14.82 4.66 -12.02
C ASN A 130 -13.93 4.88 -13.24
N MET A 131 -13.29 6.04 -13.37
CA MET A 131 -12.28 6.27 -14.41
C MET A 131 -11.16 5.24 -14.35
N MET A 132 -10.56 5.00 -13.18
CA MET A 132 -9.48 4.03 -13.02
C MET A 132 -9.92 2.60 -13.40
N LEU A 133 -11.19 2.24 -13.18
CA LEU A 133 -11.74 0.94 -13.61
C LEU A 133 -11.78 0.76 -15.14
N HIS A 134 -11.65 1.82 -15.95
CA HIS A 134 -11.44 1.65 -17.39
C HIS A 134 -10.07 1.04 -17.72
N LEU A 135 -9.06 1.28 -16.88
CA LEU A 135 -7.74 0.67 -17.00
C LEU A 135 -7.69 -0.72 -16.34
N VAL A 136 -8.07 -0.80 -15.07
CA VAL A 136 -7.86 -2.02 -14.25
C VAL A 136 -9.11 -2.91 -14.10
N GLY A 137 -10.24 -2.50 -14.68
CA GLY A 137 -11.43 -3.34 -14.76
C GLY A 137 -11.29 -4.42 -15.84
N TYR A 138 -12.21 -5.38 -15.83
CA TYR A 138 -12.18 -6.52 -16.75
C TYR A 138 -11.97 -6.14 -18.23
N GLY A 139 -12.65 -5.09 -18.71
CA GLY A 139 -12.52 -4.62 -20.09
C GLY A 139 -11.13 -4.08 -20.43
N GLY A 140 -10.53 -3.29 -19.54
CA GLY A 140 -9.17 -2.76 -19.71
C GLY A 140 -8.11 -3.86 -19.63
N LEU A 141 -8.21 -4.73 -18.61
CA LEU A 141 -7.31 -5.86 -18.44
C LEU A 141 -7.35 -6.82 -19.63
N LYS A 142 -8.55 -7.10 -20.19
CA LYS A 142 -8.68 -7.97 -21.36
C LYS A 142 -7.98 -7.40 -22.59
N LYS A 143 -8.00 -6.09 -22.79
CA LYS A 143 -7.30 -5.42 -23.90
C LYS A 143 -5.78 -5.46 -23.73
N MET A 144 -5.31 -5.28 -22.49
CA MET A 144 -3.88 -5.21 -22.16
C MET A 144 -3.20 -6.58 -22.04
N LEU A 145 -3.97 -7.68 -21.92
CA LEU A 145 -3.45 -9.03 -21.66
C LEU A 145 -2.37 -9.45 -22.67
N SER A 146 -2.63 -9.29 -23.97
CA SER A 146 -1.70 -9.68 -25.04
C SER A 146 -0.37 -8.92 -24.97
N GLU A 147 -0.45 -7.62 -24.67
CA GLU A 147 0.74 -6.78 -24.55
C GLU A 147 1.55 -7.14 -23.31
N VAL A 148 0.90 -7.36 -22.16
CA VAL A 148 1.57 -7.79 -20.92
C VAL A 148 2.22 -9.15 -21.10
N GLU A 149 1.55 -10.10 -21.74
CA GLU A 149 2.11 -11.43 -22.05
C GLU A 149 3.33 -11.32 -22.95
N THR A 150 3.22 -10.55 -24.04
CA THR A 150 4.33 -10.32 -24.99
C THR A 150 5.56 -9.75 -24.29
N GLU A 151 5.37 -8.73 -23.45
CA GLU A 151 6.47 -8.08 -22.73
C GLU A 151 7.06 -8.98 -21.64
N ALA A 152 6.22 -9.78 -20.95
CA ALA A 152 6.67 -10.74 -19.96
C ALA A 152 7.50 -11.87 -20.58
N VAL A 153 7.05 -12.44 -21.70
CA VAL A 153 7.76 -13.50 -22.42
C VAL A 153 9.11 -13.01 -22.92
N LYS A 154 9.16 -11.85 -23.59
CA LYS A 154 10.43 -11.23 -24.04
C LYS A 154 11.42 -11.06 -22.90
N ALA A 155 10.94 -10.60 -21.73
CA ALA A 155 11.78 -10.42 -20.56
C ALA A 155 12.37 -11.74 -20.06
N ILE A 156 11.54 -12.79 -19.98
CA ILE A 156 11.95 -14.12 -19.53
C ILE A 156 12.92 -14.76 -20.52
N GLU A 157 12.66 -14.67 -21.83
CA GLU A 157 13.55 -15.19 -22.88
C GLU A 157 14.93 -14.53 -22.81
N LYS A 158 14.97 -13.20 -22.69
CA LYS A 158 16.20 -12.43 -22.50
C LYS A 158 16.97 -12.88 -21.26
N TRP A 159 16.28 -13.22 -20.18
CA TRP A 159 16.90 -13.75 -18.95
C TRP A 159 17.41 -15.19 -19.12
N ALA A 160 16.69 -16.03 -19.86
CA ALA A 160 17.09 -17.41 -20.13
C ALA A 160 18.35 -17.48 -21.00
N GLU A 161 18.48 -16.61 -22.01
CA GLU A 161 19.64 -16.53 -22.90
C GLU A 161 20.94 -16.14 -22.17
N GLN A 162 20.84 -15.44 -21.04
CA GLN A 162 22.01 -14.95 -20.29
C GLN A 162 22.77 -16.04 -19.51
N GLY A 163 22.29 -17.30 -19.50
CA GLY A 163 23.03 -18.49 -19.03
C GLY A 163 23.56 -18.46 -17.59
N THR A 164 23.15 -17.49 -16.78
CA THR A 164 23.68 -17.20 -15.43
C THR A 164 22.54 -16.93 -14.44
N THR A 165 22.84 -16.96 -13.14
CA THR A 165 21.89 -16.56 -12.09
C THR A 165 21.46 -15.11 -12.29
N VAL A 166 20.19 -14.90 -12.59
CA VAL A 166 19.61 -13.56 -12.74
C VAL A 166 19.25 -13.00 -11.37
N GLU A 167 19.82 -11.85 -11.01
CA GLU A 167 19.38 -11.09 -9.85
C GLU A 167 18.11 -10.32 -10.23
N LEU A 168 16.95 -10.81 -9.75
CA LEU A 168 15.63 -10.35 -10.21
C LEU A 168 15.44 -8.84 -10.04
N LYS A 169 15.99 -8.22 -8.99
CA LYS A 169 15.82 -6.79 -8.75
C LYS A 169 16.60 -5.95 -9.77
N ALA A 170 17.85 -6.30 -10.06
CA ALA A 170 18.67 -5.65 -11.08
C ALA A 170 18.04 -5.81 -12.48
N ALA A 171 17.55 -7.01 -12.79
CA ALA A 171 16.93 -7.29 -14.08
C ALA A 171 15.69 -6.42 -14.35
N ILE A 172 14.84 -6.23 -13.34
CA ILE A 172 13.67 -5.33 -13.43
C ILE A 172 14.11 -3.86 -13.60
N ALA A 173 15.19 -3.45 -12.92
CA ALA A 173 15.72 -2.09 -13.06
C ALA A 173 16.28 -1.81 -14.46
N ASP A 174 16.93 -2.80 -15.09
CA ASP A 174 17.44 -2.68 -16.46
C ASP A 174 16.31 -2.59 -17.48
N MET A 175 15.25 -3.41 -17.34
CA MET A 175 14.06 -3.33 -18.19
C MET A 175 13.38 -1.95 -18.10
N LEU A 176 13.32 -1.36 -16.90
CA LEU A 176 12.79 -0.01 -16.71
C LEU A 176 13.60 1.03 -17.48
N LYS A 177 14.93 0.92 -17.45
CA LYS A 177 15.82 1.82 -18.16
C LYS A 177 15.64 1.68 -19.68
N GLU A 178 15.60 0.45 -20.19
CA GLU A 178 15.38 0.16 -21.60
C GLU A 178 14.05 0.73 -22.11
N ARG A 179 12.96 0.60 -21.34
CA ARG A 179 11.65 1.16 -21.70
C ARG A 179 11.60 2.69 -21.66
N ARG A 180 12.44 3.34 -20.85
CA ARG A 180 12.62 4.80 -20.86
C ARG A 180 13.39 5.29 -22.08
N GLU A 181 14.31 4.47 -22.59
CA GLU A 181 15.18 4.80 -23.72
C GLU A 181 14.49 4.51 -25.07
N ASN A 182 13.59 3.52 -25.12
CA ASN A 182 12.81 3.15 -26.31
C ASN A 182 11.30 3.17 -26.02
N PRO A 183 10.62 4.32 -26.18
CA PRO A 183 9.17 4.40 -26.06
C PRO A 183 8.48 3.61 -27.18
N ASN A 184 7.51 2.77 -26.83
CA ASN A 184 6.70 2.06 -27.83
C ASN A 184 5.80 3.03 -28.62
N ASP A 185 5.52 2.70 -29.88
CA ASP A 185 4.51 3.36 -30.72
C ASP A 185 3.12 3.02 -30.14
N VAL A 186 2.37 4.02 -29.69
CA VAL A 186 1.28 3.85 -28.72
C VAL A 186 -0.02 3.38 -29.41
N ASN A 187 -0.52 2.20 -29.02
CA ASN A 187 -1.94 1.87 -29.08
C ASN A 187 -2.69 2.69 -28.02
N SER A 188 -3.89 3.18 -28.32
CA SER A 188 -4.66 4.04 -27.41
C SER A 188 -4.70 3.50 -25.97
N ASP A 189 -4.17 4.27 -25.03
CA ASP A 189 -3.95 3.85 -23.64
C ASP A 189 -4.81 4.63 -22.63
N PHE A 190 -4.57 4.40 -21.33
CA PHE A 190 -5.31 5.12 -20.28
C PHE A 190 -5.00 6.62 -20.25
N PHE A 191 -3.83 7.05 -20.72
CA PHE A 191 -3.52 8.47 -20.84
C PHE A 191 -4.44 9.13 -21.85
N ASP A 192 -4.65 8.51 -23.02
CA ASP A 192 -5.59 9.01 -24.02
C ASP A 192 -7.01 9.09 -23.47
N PHE A 193 -7.44 8.09 -22.69
CA PHE A 193 -8.74 8.12 -22.01
C PHE A 193 -8.86 9.32 -21.07
N VAL A 194 -7.83 9.61 -20.26
CA VAL A 194 -7.83 10.78 -19.37
C VAL A 194 -7.83 12.10 -20.16
N VAL A 195 -7.10 12.17 -21.28
CA VAL A 195 -7.10 13.34 -22.16
C VAL A 195 -8.48 13.58 -22.78
N GLU A 196 -9.18 12.53 -23.22
CA GLU A 196 -10.56 12.66 -23.71
C GLU A 196 -11.54 13.09 -22.61
N GLU A 197 -11.36 12.60 -21.39
CA GLU A 197 -12.17 13.03 -20.23
C GLU A 197 -12.00 14.53 -19.92
N LEU A 198 -10.77 15.04 -19.99
CA LEU A 198 -10.46 16.45 -19.76
C LEU A 198 -11.06 17.38 -20.82
N LYS A 199 -11.45 16.87 -21.99
CA LYS A 199 -12.11 17.65 -23.06
C LYS A 199 -13.62 17.80 -22.86
N GLN A 200 -14.23 17.07 -21.93
CA GLN A 200 -15.67 17.15 -21.69
C GLN A 200 -16.02 18.46 -20.96
N ASP A 201 -17.01 19.20 -21.47
CA ASP A 201 -17.38 20.52 -20.95
C ASP A 201 -17.93 20.48 -19.50
N ASP A 202 -18.47 19.34 -19.06
CA ASP A 202 -19.04 19.12 -17.73
C ASP A 202 -18.13 18.32 -16.79
N THR A 203 -16.87 18.09 -17.18
CA THR A 203 -15.95 17.30 -16.35
C THR A 203 -15.63 18.00 -15.04
N ILE A 204 -15.62 17.20 -13.96
CA ILE A 204 -15.15 17.64 -12.64
C ILE A 204 -13.63 17.45 -12.48
N VAL A 205 -12.99 16.80 -13.45
CA VAL A 205 -11.56 16.46 -13.43
C VAL A 205 -10.77 17.65 -13.96
N THR A 206 -9.87 18.17 -13.13
CA THR A 206 -8.92 19.20 -13.56
C THR A 206 -7.61 18.54 -14.00
N GLU A 207 -6.79 19.27 -14.74
CA GLU A 207 -5.43 18.82 -15.11
C GLU A 207 -4.61 18.41 -13.87
N ALA A 208 -4.74 19.14 -12.76
CA ALA A 208 -4.07 18.80 -11.50
C ALA A 208 -4.55 17.47 -10.92
N ILE A 209 -5.86 17.21 -10.94
CA ILE A 209 -6.44 15.93 -10.48
C ILE A 209 -5.96 14.79 -11.40
N ALA A 210 -5.94 15.01 -12.70
CA ALA A 210 -5.48 14.03 -13.68
C ALA A 210 -4.01 13.65 -13.46
N LEU A 211 -3.13 14.64 -13.28
CA LEU A 211 -1.71 14.43 -13.00
C LEU A 211 -1.48 13.67 -11.69
N ASP A 212 -2.12 14.10 -10.60
CA ASP A 212 -2.04 13.43 -9.29
C ASP A 212 -2.53 11.97 -9.38
N MET A 213 -3.63 11.72 -10.09
CA MET A 213 -4.18 10.38 -10.31
C MET A 213 -3.23 9.49 -11.10
N MET A 214 -2.71 9.96 -12.24
CA MET A 214 -1.79 9.20 -13.07
C MET A 214 -0.51 8.84 -12.33
N PHE A 215 0.07 9.80 -11.63
CA PHE A 215 1.30 9.59 -10.86
C PHE A 215 1.07 8.54 -9.76
N MET A 216 -0.06 8.63 -9.04
CA MET A 216 -0.41 7.67 -8.00
C MET A 216 -0.63 6.25 -8.54
N LEU A 217 -1.30 6.10 -9.70
CA LEU A 217 -1.50 4.81 -10.36
C LEU A 217 -0.18 4.14 -10.75
N LEU A 218 0.75 4.90 -11.33
CA LEU A 218 2.06 4.39 -11.72
C LEU A 218 2.86 3.92 -10.50
N PHE A 219 2.88 4.72 -9.43
CA PHE A 219 3.57 4.34 -8.21
C PHE A 219 2.94 3.11 -7.54
N ALA A 220 1.61 3.10 -7.41
CA ALA A 220 0.87 2.03 -6.76
C ALA A 220 1.07 0.69 -7.48
N SER A 221 0.96 0.67 -8.81
CA SER A 221 1.13 -0.55 -9.60
C SER A 221 2.57 -1.06 -9.61
N TYR A 222 3.56 -0.17 -9.58
CA TYR A 222 4.98 -0.56 -9.61
C TYR A 222 5.42 -1.26 -8.33
N GLU A 223 5.30 -0.62 -7.17
CA GLU A 223 5.85 -1.15 -5.92
C GLU A 223 5.14 -2.46 -5.50
N THR A 224 3.81 -2.52 -5.61
CA THR A 224 3.05 -3.70 -5.15
C THR A 224 3.25 -4.90 -6.08
N THR A 225 3.19 -4.70 -7.40
CA THR A 225 3.28 -5.80 -8.37
C THR A 225 4.68 -6.39 -8.41
N THR A 226 5.71 -5.54 -8.36
CA THR A 226 7.10 -5.97 -8.29
C THR A 226 7.36 -6.86 -7.07
N LEU A 227 6.89 -6.43 -5.89
CA LEU A 227 7.03 -7.21 -4.66
C LEU A 227 6.21 -8.51 -4.71
N ALA A 228 5.00 -8.47 -5.23
CA ALA A 228 4.16 -9.66 -5.40
C ALA A 228 4.82 -10.70 -6.31
N LEU A 229 5.35 -10.29 -7.47
CA LEU A 229 6.06 -11.16 -8.40
C LEU A 229 7.33 -11.75 -7.78
N LEU A 230 8.15 -10.92 -7.12
CA LEU A 230 9.36 -11.36 -6.42
C LEU A 230 9.04 -12.43 -5.37
N VAL A 231 8.01 -12.19 -4.55
CA VAL A 231 7.57 -13.13 -3.52
C VAL A 231 7.01 -14.41 -4.17
N ALA A 232 6.22 -14.30 -5.23
CA ALA A 232 5.70 -15.45 -5.96
C ALA A 232 6.81 -16.33 -6.52
N VAL A 233 7.77 -15.76 -7.27
CA VAL A 233 8.91 -16.50 -7.82
C VAL A 233 9.73 -17.16 -6.72
N LYS A 234 10.01 -16.43 -5.63
CA LYS A 234 10.73 -16.98 -4.49
C LYS A 234 9.99 -18.17 -3.86
N LEU A 235 8.71 -18.01 -3.54
CA LEU A 235 7.91 -19.06 -2.90
C LEU A 235 7.77 -20.29 -3.80
N LEU A 236 7.59 -20.10 -5.11
CA LEU A 236 7.52 -21.21 -6.07
C LEU A 236 8.86 -21.95 -6.18
N THR A 237 9.98 -21.21 -6.20
CA THR A 237 11.33 -21.80 -6.25
C THR A 237 11.65 -22.59 -4.97
N GLU A 238 11.18 -22.13 -3.82
CA GLU A 238 11.36 -22.81 -2.53
C GLU A 238 10.38 -23.98 -2.33
N ASN A 239 9.34 -24.13 -3.17
CA ASN A 239 8.31 -25.16 -3.05
C ASN A 239 8.09 -25.93 -4.37
N PRO A 240 8.98 -26.88 -4.73
CA PRO A 240 8.92 -27.60 -6.00
C PRO A 240 7.60 -28.36 -6.24
N LYS A 241 6.95 -28.83 -5.17
CA LYS A 241 5.64 -29.49 -5.25
C LYS A 241 4.56 -28.53 -5.78
N ALA A 242 4.49 -27.32 -5.21
CA ALA A 242 3.51 -26.31 -5.63
C ALA A 242 3.79 -25.85 -7.07
N LEU A 243 5.07 -25.69 -7.43
CA LEU A 243 5.45 -25.38 -8.81
C LEU A 243 4.96 -26.47 -9.78
N LYS A 244 5.18 -27.74 -9.48
CA LYS A 244 4.72 -28.86 -10.32
C LYS A 244 3.20 -28.87 -10.49
N GLU A 245 2.45 -28.71 -9.39
CA GLU A 245 0.98 -28.68 -9.43
C GLU A 245 0.45 -27.52 -10.29
N LEU A 246 1.06 -26.34 -10.19
CA LEU A 246 0.69 -25.18 -11.01
C LEU A 246 1.06 -25.35 -12.49
N THR A 247 2.18 -25.99 -12.79
CA THR A 247 2.55 -26.33 -14.18
C THR A 247 1.53 -27.29 -14.79
N GLU A 248 1.17 -28.36 -14.07
CA GLU A 248 0.15 -29.33 -14.52
C GLU A 248 -1.23 -28.68 -14.69
N GLU A 249 -1.61 -27.75 -13.81
CA GLU A 249 -2.84 -26.97 -13.96
C GLU A 249 -2.80 -26.09 -15.21
N HIS A 250 -1.70 -25.39 -15.44
CA HIS A 250 -1.54 -24.53 -16.60
C HIS A 250 -1.60 -25.31 -17.92
N GLU A 251 -0.92 -26.45 -18.01
CA GLU A 251 -0.95 -27.34 -19.18
C GLU A 251 -2.38 -27.81 -19.49
N LYS A 252 -3.15 -28.21 -18.47
CA LYS A 252 -4.57 -28.59 -18.64
C LYS A 252 -5.42 -27.44 -19.16
N ILE A 253 -5.19 -26.21 -18.67
CA ILE A 253 -5.90 -25.02 -19.15
C ILE A 253 -5.61 -24.78 -20.63
N LEU A 254 -4.36 -24.98 -21.08
CA LEU A 254 -3.98 -24.85 -22.49
C LEU A 254 -4.65 -25.93 -23.34
N GLU A 255 -4.61 -27.20 -22.92
CA GLU A 255 -5.27 -28.30 -23.63
C GLU A 255 -6.77 -28.07 -23.81
N MET A 256 -7.46 -27.56 -22.77
CA MET A 256 -8.89 -27.22 -22.84
C MET A 256 -9.19 -26.05 -23.79
N ARG A 257 -8.24 -25.15 -24.02
CA ARG A 257 -8.41 -24.04 -24.97
C ARG A 257 -8.20 -24.47 -26.41
N GLU A 258 -7.30 -25.43 -26.64
CA GLU A 258 -7.02 -25.98 -27.97
C GLU A 258 -8.11 -26.99 -28.42
N ASN A 259 -8.76 -27.69 -27.47
CA ASN A 259 -9.85 -28.62 -27.72
C ASN A 259 -11.11 -28.23 -26.90
N PRO A 260 -11.89 -27.22 -27.36
CA PRO A 260 -13.01 -26.65 -26.61
C PRO A 260 -14.22 -27.59 -26.42
#